data_AF-A0A6C2DXX7-F1
#
_entry.id   AF-A0A6C2DXX7-F1
#
_cell.length_a   1.000
_cell.length_b   1.000
_cell.length_c   1.000
_cell.angle_alpha   90.00
_cell.angle_beta   90.00
_cell.angle_gamma   90.00
#
_symmetry.space_group_name_H-M   'P 1'
#
loop_
_entity.id
_entity.type
_entity.pdbx_description
1 polymer ?
#
loop_
_entity_poly.entity_id
_entity_poly.type
_entity_poly.pdbx_seq_one_letter_code
_entity_poly.pdbx_strand_id
1 'polypeptide(L)'
;MTKVVIADLDPIVIKKLERQAFLRGRSLQAELKYILELAVLSPSQVAANLPILPLEDLQQSVQKSLRDSGYNSKDKIIELVREVKREIVEERENFKMP
;
A
#
# COMPACT_ATOMS: atom_id res chain seq x y z
N MET A 1 -14.94 3.65 24.84
CA MET A 1 -15.09 4.09 23.43
C MET A 1 -13.73 4.46 22.91
N THR A 2 -13.12 3.62 22.07
CA THR A 2 -11.81 3.91 21.46
C THR A 2 -12.01 4.88 20.31
N LYS A 3 -11.33 6.03 20.35
CA LYS A 3 -11.31 7.00 19.25
C LYS A 3 -9.97 6.88 18.56
N VAL A 4 -9.98 6.73 17.24
CA VAL A 4 -8.78 6.68 16.40
C VAL A 4 -8.88 7.81 15.40
N VAL A 5 -7.81 8.60 15.29
CA VAL A 5 -7.69 9.68 14.30
C VAL A 5 -6.75 9.18 13.20
N ILE A 6 -7.20 9.25 11.96
CA ILE A 6 -6.37 8.96 10.79
C ILE A 6 -6.07 10.31 10.14
N ALA A 7 -4.82 10.75 10.26
CA ALA A 7 -4.33 11.99 9.68
C ALA A 7 -3.68 11.73 8.31
N ASP A 8 -3.43 12.79 7.55
CA ASP A 8 -2.67 12.78 6.28
C ASP A 8 -3.22 11.84 5.19
N LEU A 9 -4.53 11.58 5.23
CA LEU A 9 -5.22 10.87 4.16
C LEU A 9 -5.28 11.72 2.89
N ASP A 10 -4.94 11.10 1.76
CA ASP A 10 -5.08 11.72 0.44
C ASP A 10 -6.53 12.23 0.23
N PRO A 11 -6.73 13.52 -0.13
CA PRO A 11 -8.05 14.09 -0.37
C PRO A 11 -8.89 13.34 -1.41
N ILE A 12 -8.26 12.71 -2.39
CA ILE A 12 -8.94 11.88 -3.40
C ILE A 12 -9.53 10.64 -2.76
N VAL A 13 -8.80 10.02 -1.82
CA VAL A 13 -9.27 8.85 -1.07
C VAL A 13 -10.45 9.23 -0.18
N ILE A 14 -10.38 10.37 0.51
CA ILE A 14 -11.48 10.90 1.33
C ILE A 14 -12.75 11.07 0.48
N LYS A 15 -12.66 11.76 -0.66
CA LYS A 15 -13.83 11.97 -1.56
C LYS A 15 -14.43 10.66 -2.07
N LYS A 16 -13.61 9.66 -2.37
CA LYS A 16 -14.09 8.34 -2.80
C LYS A 16 -14.85 7.64 -1.67
N LEU A 17 -14.31 7.67 -0.45
CA LEU A 17 -14.93 7.06 0.73
C LEU A 17 -16.24 7.76 1.10
N GLU A 18 -16.30 9.08 1.03
CA GLU A 18 -17.54 9.85 1.23
C GLU A 18 -18.60 9.47 0.21
N ARG A 19 -18.23 9.40 -1.07
CA ARG A 19 -19.16 8.98 -2.13
C ARG A 19 -19.66 7.56 -1.90
N GLN A 20 -18.77 6.65 -1.50
CA GLN A 20 -19.14 5.25 -1.22
C GLN A 20 -20.09 5.15 -0.02
N ALA A 21 -19.80 5.88 1.06
CA ALA A 21 -20.67 5.94 2.23
C ALA A 21 -22.05 6.49 1.87
N PHE A 22 -22.12 7.56 1.09
CA PHE A 22 -23.35 8.15 0.59
C PHE A 22 -24.18 7.15 -0.24
N LEU A 23 -23.55 6.48 -1.22
CA LEU A 23 -24.22 5.48 -2.06
C LEU A 23 -24.78 4.30 -1.26
N ARG A 24 -24.17 3.99 -0.12
CA ARG A 24 -24.58 2.91 0.79
C ARG A 24 -25.52 3.38 1.91
N GLY A 25 -25.90 4.67 1.92
CA GLY A 25 -26.77 5.24 2.95
C GLY A 25 -26.15 5.24 4.35
N ARG A 26 -24.82 5.30 4.45
CA ARG A 26 -24.06 5.27 5.70
C ARG A 26 -23.30 6.57 5.91
N SER A 27 -22.98 6.87 7.16
CA SER A 27 -22.00 7.92 7.46
C SER A 27 -20.60 7.43 7.08
N LEU A 28 -19.69 8.38 6.79
CA LEU A 28 -18.28 8.06 6.51
C LEU A 28 -17.65 7.24 7.64
N GLN A 29 -17.96 7.57 8.90
CA GLN A 29 -17.46 6.83 10.06
C GLN A 29 -18.01 5.40 10.12
N ALA A 30 -19.29 5.19 9.80
CA ALA A 30 -19.89 3.86 9.78
C ALA A 30 -19.30 3.01 8.64
N GLU A 31 -19.01 3.61 7.49
CA GLU A 31 -18.36 2.93 6.37
C GLU A 31 -16.90 2.57 6.69
N LEU A 32 -16.14 3.49 7.28
CA LEU A 32 -14.78 3.22 7.75
C LEU A 32 -14.74 2.08 8.77
N LYS A 33 -15.65 2.10 9.74
CA LYS A 33 -15.78 1.01 10.72
C LYS A 33 -16.05 -0.31 10.03
N TYR A 34 -16.99 -0.36 9.10
CA TYR A 34 -17.33 -1.56 8.34
C TYR A 34 -16.14 -2.08 7.51
N ILE A 35 -15.41 -1.20 6.82
CA ILE A 35 -14.23 -1.58 6.04
C ILE A 35 -13.15 -2.17 6.94
N LEU A 36 -12.89 -1.56 8.11
CA LEU A 36 -11.91 -2.07 9.06
C LEU A 36 -12.35 -3.41 9.68
N GLU A 37 -13.63 -3.57 9.99
CA GLU A 37 -14.19 -4.85 10.45
C GLU A 37 -14.05 -5.95 9.38
N LEU A 38 -14.35 -5.63 8.11
CA LEU A 38 -14.12 -6.56 7.01
C LEU A 38 -12.65 -6.93 6.87
N ALA A 39 -11.73 -5.96 7.00
CA ALA A 39 -10.29 -6.21 6.88
C ALA A 39 -9.78 -7.13 8.01
N VAL A 40 -10.31 -6.99 9.23
CA VAL A 40 -9.97 -7.85 10.37
C VAL A 40 -10.54 -9.27 10.19
N LEU A 41 -11.74 -9.39 9.62
CA LEU A 41 -12.38 -10.69 9.35
C LEU A 41 -11.80 -11.40 8.10
N SER A 42 -11.09 -10.65 7.24
CA SER A 42 -10.70 -11.10 5.90
C SER A 42 -9.22 -10.93 5.55
N PRO A 43 -8.23 -11.34 6.37
CA PRO A 43 -6.83 -11.38 5.90
C PRO A 43 -6.67 -12.27 4.64
N SER A 44 -7.59 -13.22 4.42
CA SER A 44 -7.57 -14.16 3.31
C SER A 44 -8.41 -13.75 2.08
N GLN A 45 -9.31 -12.77 2.15
CA GLN A 45 -10.24 -12.46 1.04
C GLN A 45 -9.93 -11.17 0.28
N VAL A 46 -9.16 -10.23 0.86
CA VAL A 46 -8.67 -9.06 0.12
C VAL A 46 -7.66 -9.48 -0.97
N ALA A 47 -6.91 -10.57 -0.74
CA ALA A 47 -6.04 -11.17 -1.76
C ALA A 47 -6.82 -11.93 -2.87
N ALA A 48 -8.11 -12.24 -2.68
CA ALA A 48 -8.90 -13.03 -3.63
C ALA A 48 -9.58 -12.20 -4.73
N ASN A 49 -9.73 -10.88 -4.53
CA ASN A 49 -10.39 -9.97 -5.48
C ASN A 49 -9.46 -8.92 -6.10
N LEU A 50 -8.17 -8.89 -5.75
CA LEU A 50 -7.20 -8.32 -6.67
C LEU A 50 -7.06 -9.32 -7.83
N PRO A 51 -7.15 -8.88 -9.10
CA PRO A 51 -6.73 -9.75 -10.19
C PRO A 51 -5.31 -10.21 -9.84
N ILE A 52 -5.15 -11.51 -9.64
CA ILE A 52 -3.84 -12.11 -9.40
C ILE A 52 -3.08 -11.84 -10.69
N LEU A 53 -2.21 -10.83 -10.65
CA LEU A 53 -1.36 -10.51 -11.79
C LEU A 53 -0.57 -11.79 -12.07
N PRO A 54 -0.65 -12.35 -13.30
CA PRO A 54 0.21 -13.44 -13.69
C PRO A 54 1.65 -13.09 -13.34
N LEU A 55 2.40 -14.06 -12.83
CA LEU A 55 3.77 -13.83 -12.38
C LEU A 55 4.62 -13.25 -13.52
N GLU A 56 4.33 -13.68 -14.74
CA GLU A 56 4.96 -13.22 -15.98
C GLU A 56 4.68 -11.73 -16.24
N ASP A 57 3.44 -11.29 -16.07
CA ASP A 57 3.03 -9.90 -16.28
C ASP A 57 3.66 -9.00 -15.21
N LEU A 58 3.73 -9.48 -13.97
CA LEU A 58 4.42 -8.77 -12.89
C LEU A 58 5.91 -8.64 -13.18
N GLN A 59 6.55 -9.74 -13.59
CA GLN A 59 7.97 -9.76 -13.94
C GLN A 59 8.29 -8.80 -15.09
N GLN A 60 7.46 -8.79 -16.15
CA GLN A 60 7.64 -7.88 -17.28
C GLN A 60 7.45 -6.41 -16.87
N SER A 61 6.43 -6.11 -16.08
CA SER A 61 6.16 -4.75 -15.59
C SER A 61 7.30 -4.22 -14.72
N VAL A 62 7.81 -5.06 -13.80
CA VAL A 62 8.95 -4.72 -12.94
C VAL A 62 10.22 -4.55 -13.77
N GLN A 63 10.49 -5.47 -14.69
CA GLN A 63 11.69 -5.41 -15.53
C GLN A 63 11.69 -4.17 -16.43
N LYS A 64 10.53 -3.81 -17.00
CA LYS A 64 10.37 -2.60 -17.80
C LYS A 64 10.61 -1.35 -16.96
N SER A 65 9.99 -1.26 -15.78
CA SER A 65 10.14 -0.11 -14.88
C SER A 65 11.59 0.08 -14.42
N LEU A 66 12.30 -1.01 -14.11
CA LEU A 66 13.72 -0.99 -13.78
C LEU A 66 14.56 -0.49 -14.96
N ARG A 67 14.29 -0.97 -16.17
CA ARG A 67 15.01 -0.56 -17.38
C ARG A 67 14.77 0.92 -17.71
N ASP A 68 13.52 1.38 -17.65
CA ASP A 68 13.14 2.76 -17.95
C ASP A 68 13.77 3.73 -16.92
N SER A 69 13.97 3.28 -15.68
CA SER A 69 14.66 4.02 -14.62
C SER A 69 16.20 3.92 -14.67
N GLY A 70 16.77 3.25 -15.68
CA GLY A 70 18.22 3.14 -15.89
C GLY A 70 18.90 1.93 -15.22
N TYR A 71 18.14 1.08 -14.51
CA TYR A 71 18.60 -0.18 -13.91
C TYR A 71 18.54 -1.33 -14.92
N ASN A 72 19.30 -1.18 -16.01
CA ASN A 72 19.32 -2.08 -17.16
C ASN A 72 20.31 -3.25 -17.04
N SER A 73 21.01 -3.39 -15.92
CA SER A 73 21.96 -4.47 -15.67
C SER A 73 21.75 -5.08 -14.29
N LYS A 74 22.17 -6.34 -14.14
CA LYS A 74 22.13 -7.06 -12.87
C LYS A 74 22.87 -6.30 -11.76
N ASP A 75 24.03 -5.72 -12.08
CA ASP A 75 24.85 -5.00 -11.10
C ASP A 75 24.13 -3.76 -10.56
N LYS A 76 23.50 -2.97 -11.44
CA LYS A 76 22.71 -1.79 -11.04
C LYS A 76 21.50 -2.17 -10.18
N ILE A 77 20.83 -3.28 -10.52
CA ILE A 77 19.71 -3.79 -9.71
C ILE A 77 20.21 -4.22 -8.31
N ILE A 78 21.37 -4.88 -8.24
CA ILE A 78 21.99 -5.26 -6.98
C ILE A 78 22.36 -4.03 -6.15
N GLU A 79 22.88 -2.97 -6.77
CA GLU A 79 23.18 -1.70 -6.10
C GLU A 79 21.93 -1.04 -5.53
N LEU A 80 20.84 -0.95 -6.31
CA LEU A 80 19.55 -0.46 -5.83
C LEU A 80 19.06 -1.23 -4.62
N VAL A 81 19.10 -2.56 -4.67
CA VAL A 81 18.67 -3.40 -3.54
C VAL A 81 19.54 -3.17 -2.30
N ARG A 82 20.84 -2.93 -2.46
CA ARG A 82 21.73 -2.60 -1.34
C ARG A 82 21.43 -1.23 -0.75
N GLU A 83 21.13 -0.25 -1.59
CA GLU A 83 20.75 1.10 -1.18
C GLU A 83 19.44 1.08 -0.38
N VAL A 84 18.40 0.47 -0.91
CA VAL A 84 17.11 0.31 -0.21
C VAL A 84 17.28 -0.43 1.11
N LYS A 85 18.14 -1.46 1.16
CA LYS A 85 18.43 -2.16 2.43
C LYS A 85 19.11 -1.27 3.46
N ARG A 86 20.02 -0.39 3.04
CA ARG A 86 20.66 0.57 3.94
C ARG A 86 19.66 1.58 4.46
N GLU A 87 18.84 2.15 3.57
CA GLU A 87 17.79 3.11 3.92
C GLU A 87 16.81 2.53 4.95
N ILE A 88 16.32 1.30 4.75
CA ILE A 88 15.42 0.62 5.70
C ILE A 88 16.09 0.43 7.07
N VAL A 89 17.39 0.10 7.09
CA VAL A 89 18.12 -0.06 8.35
C VAL A 89 18.29 1.29 9.03
N GLU A 90 18.64 2.34 8.30
CA GLU A 90 18.78 3.71 8.80
C GLU A 90 17.46 4.24 9.36
N GLU A 91 16.33 4.04 8.67
CA GLU A 91 15.00 4.40 9.17
C GLU A 91 14.66 3.66 10.46
N ARG A 92 14.96 2.36 10.53
CA ARG A 92 14.71 1.55 11.74
C ARG A 92 15.56 1.97 12.93
N GLU A 93 16.78 2.41 12.69
CA GLU A 93 17.67 2.89 13.75
C GLU A 93 17.34 4.33 14.16
N ASN A 94 16.94 5.20 13.22
CA ASN A 94 16.40 6.53 13.51
C ASN A 94 15.09 6.46 14.31
N PHE A 95 14.23 5.48 14.05
CA PHE A 95 12.99 5.28 14.81
C PHE A 95 13.22 4.66 16.20
N LYS A 96 14.44 4.18 16.50
CA LYS A 96 14.83 3.60 17.80
C LYS A 96 15.61 4.55 18.70
N MET A 97 16.03 5.72 18.22
CA MET A 97 16.56 6.77 19.10
C MET A 97 15.38 7.60 19.67
N PRO A 98 15.37 7.90 20.98
CA PRO A 98 14.19 8.34 21.73
C PRO A 98 13.64 9.71 21.34
#